data_AF-A0A257W7S3-F1
#
_entry.id   AF-A0A257W7S3-F1
#
_cell.length_a   1.000
_cell.length_b   1.000
_cell.length_c   1.000
_cell.angle_alpha   90.00
_cell.angle_beta   90.00
_cell.angle_gamma   90.00
#
_symmetry.space_group_name_H-M   'P 1'
#
loop_
_entity.id
_entity.type
_entity.pdbx_description
1 polymer ?
#
loop_
_entity_poly.entity_id
_entity_poly.type
_entity_poly.pdbx_seq_one_letter_code
_entity_poly.pdbx_strand_id
1 'polypeptide(L)'
;MITEGAFDSQNLAFFDPQIGQYREYHRTFVNGVRAIMTGTSKDFVTWTDPVLLEYQAGIPDQQLYTNAVQPYWRAPHLLMGFPTRFLPNEGQRVEPTLMTSRDGLHFHRWLDPVIPESAPEDRGGNRSNYMAWGLVEIPGRPGHLSVYATEAYYTGPDSRVRRFEYRKDGFVSVRAGAQGGELHSKLLKFQGSQLNLNFTTGDEGTVRVELQDADGKLIPGYTLVDCEPLSGDQLDQVVSWKSGSDVSQLAGRSVHLRIVLKNADLYAIQFTGNNK
;
A
#
# COMPACT_ATOMS: atom_id res chain seq x y z
N MET A 1 -4.67 30.30 3.45
CA MET A 1 -5.23 29.66 4.67
C MET A 1 -6.37 28.77 4.23
N ILE A 2 -6.47 27.55 4.77
CA ILE A 2 -7.60 26.65 4.50
C ILE A 2 -8.70 27.01 5.51
N THR A 3 -9.91 27.29 5.05
CA THR A 3 -11.03 27.73 5.91
C THR A 3 -12.25 26.83 5.83
N GLU A 4 -12.36 26.01 4.78
CA GLU A 4 -13.45 25.07 4.57
C GLU A 4 -13.12 23.70 5.17
N GLY A 5 -14.13 23.01 5.72
CA GLY A 5 -13.98 21.68 6.33
C GLY A 5 -14.02 21.68 7.86
N ALA A 6 -13.72 20.52 8.45
CA ALA A 6 -13.68 20.30 9.89
C ALA A 6 -12.24 20.02 10.35
N PHE A 7 -11.75 20.84 11.27
CA PHE A 7 -10.36 20.80 11.75
C PHE A 7 -10.20 20.18 13.16
N ASP A 8 -11.24 19.54 13.70
CA ASP A 8 -11.30 18.91 15.03
C ASP A 8 -10.68 17.49 15.08
N SER A 9 -9.88 17.12 14.07
CA SER A 9 -9.25 15.80 13.93
C SER A 9 -7.83 15.93 13.35
N GLN A 10 -7.24 14.83 12.90
CA GLN A 10 -5.94 14.82 12.23
C GLN A 10 -6.02 15.59 10.90
N ASN A 11 -5.32 16.73 10.86
CA ASN A 11 -5.09 17.52 9.66
C ASN A 11 -3.62 17.34 9.25
N LEU A 12 -3.38 16.97 8.00
CA LEU A 12 -2.03 16.75 7.48
C LEU A 12 -1.73 17.75 6.38
N ALA A 13 -0.50 18.25 6.34
CA ALA A 13 0.02 19.01 5.22
C ALA A 13 1.50 18.68 5.05
N PHE A 14 1.91 18.34 3.82
CA PHE A 14 3.28 17.94 3.51
C PHE A 14 3.65 18.30 2.07
N PHE A 15 4.95 18.35 1.78
CA PHE A 15 5.43 18.53 0.40
C PHE A 15 5.31 17.22 -0.38
N ASP A 16 4.64 17.26 -1.52
CA ASP A 16 4.49 16.15 -2.45
C ASP A 16 5.50 16.33 -3.60
N PRO A 17 6.62 15.58 -3.60
CA PRO A 17 7.68 15.76 -4.58
C PRO A 17 7.27 15.36 -5.99
N GLN A 18 6.20 14.57 -6.17
CA GLN A 18 5.74 14.15 -7.49
C GLN A 18 5.09 15.28 -8.26
N ILE A 19 4.36 16.14 -7.57
CA ILE A 19 3.68 17.29 -8.16
C ILE A 19 4.41 18.62 -7.91
N GLY A 20 5.50 18.59 -7.14
CA GLY A 20 6.31 19.76 -6.81
C GLY A 20 5.57 20.81 -5.99
N GLN A 21 4.59 20.41 -5.19
CA GLN A 21 3.70 21.29 -4.43
C GLN A 21 3.40 20.68 -3.06
N TYR A 22 2.93 21.51 -2.13
CA TYR A 22 2.35 21.01 -0.90
C TYR A 22 0.95 20.47 -1.14
N ARG A 23 0.59 19.45 -0.36
CA ARG A 23 -0.72 18.83 -0.34
C ARG A 23 -1.17 18.68 1.10
N GLU A 24 -2.47 18.77 1.30
CA GLU A 24 -3.10 18.57 2.61
C GLU A 24 -4.23 17.55 2.55
N TYR A 25 -4.53 16.96 3.72
CA TYR A 25 -5.72 16.14 3.93
C TYR A 25 -6.33 16.45 5.29
N HIS A 26 -7.62 16.73 5.28
CA HIS A 26 -8.43 16.94 6.48
C HIS A 26 -9.85 16.40 6.26
N ARG A 27 -10.69 16.52 7.29
CA ARG A 27 -12.01 15.90 7.31
C ARG A 27 -13.10 16.91 6.97
N THR A 28 -14.23 16.44 6.46
CA THR A 28 -15.50 17.17 6.40
C THR A 28 -16.68 16.24 6.75
N PHE A 29 -17.91 16.71 6.54
CA PHE A 29 -19.11 15.88 6.61
C PHE A 29 -19.90 15.96 5.30
N VAL A 30 -20.30 14.80 4.78
CA VAL A 30 -21.23 14.68 3.65
C VAL A 30 -22.44 13.88 4.16
N ASN A 31 -23.62 14.48 4.14
CA ASN A 31 -24.86 13.84 4.62
C ASN A 31 -24.75 13.25 6.04
N GLY A 32 -24.01 13.91 6.94
CA GLY A 32 -23.78 13.44 8.31
C GLY A 32 -22.73 12.32 8.45
N VAL A 33 -22.10 11.91 7.36
CA VAL A 33 -20.99 10.95 7.35
C VAL A 33 -19.67 11.69 7.21
N ARG A 34 -18.69 11.32 8.05
CA ARG A 34 -17.34 11.88 7.96
C ARG A 34 -16.66 11.45 6.66
N ALA A 35 -16.20 12.43 5.89
CA ALA A 35 -15.46 12.25 4.65
C ALA A 35 -14.10 12.95 4.71
N ILE A 36 -13.20 12.67 3.77
CA ILE A 36 -11.87 13.27 3.68
C ILE A 36 -11.84 14.20 2.47
N MET A 37 -11.18 15.36 2.62
CA MET A 37 -10.91 16.31 1.55
C MET A 37 -9.40 16.48 1.36
N THR A 38 -9.02 17.04 0.22
CA THR A 38 -7.64 17.43 -0.09
C THR A 38 -7.59 18.77 -0.80
N GLY A 39 -6.48 19.47 -0.63
CA GLY A 39 -6.12 20.69 -1.34
C GLY A 39 -4.63 20.72 -1.62
N THR A 40 -4.20 21.66 -2.45
CA THR A 40 -2.78 21.86 -2.77
C THR A 40 -2.36 23.31 -2.58
N SER A 41 -1.06 23.53 -2.43
CA SER A 41 -0.46 24.85 -2.28
C SER A 41 0.95 24.86 -2.87
N LYS A 42 1.32 25.96 -3.52
CA LYS A 42 2.68 26.16 -4.04
C LYS A 42 3.64 26.72 -2.99
N ASP A 43 3.12 27.37 -1.96
CA ASP A 43 3.86 28.21 -1.00
C ASP A 43 3.57 27.86 0.47
N PHE A 44 2.74 26.84 0.73
CA PHE A 44 2.22 26.43 2.04
C PHE A 44 1.32 27.46 2.73
N VAL A 45 1.04 28.60 2.10
CA VAL A 45 0.29 29.73 2.66
C VAL A 45 -1.06 29.88 1.95
N THR A 46 -1.03 29.85 0.63
CA THR A 46 -2.18 29.99 -0.27
C THR A 46 -2.60 28.61 -0.76
N TRP A 47 -3.81 28.19 -0.43
CA TRP A 47 -4.32 26.85 -0.69
C TRP A 47 -5.47 26.93 -1.69
N THR A 48 -5.60 25.90 -2.54
CA THR A 48 -6.78 25.72 -3.38
C THR A 48 -8.02 25.45 -2.52
N ASP A 49 -9.21 25.69 -3.06
CA ASP A 49 -10.43 25.19 -2.45
C ASP A 49 -10.33 23.66 -2.30
N PRO A 50 -10.64 23.10 -1.12
CA PRO A 50 -10.51 21.68 -0.90
C PRO A 50 -11.62 20.93 -1.63
N VAL A 51 -11.27 19.76 -2.17
CA VAL A 51 -12.19 18.86 -2.87
C VAL A 51 -12.31 17.53 -2.12
N LEU A 52 -13.46 16.88 -2.22
CA LEU A 52 -13.68 15.56 -1.63
C LEU A 52 -12.80 14.51 -2.29
N LEU A 53 -12.29 13.56 -1.51
CA LEU A 53 -11.65 12.37 -2.07
C LEU A 53 -12.69 11.50 -2.78
N GLU A 54 -12.25 10.88 -3.87
CA GLU A 54 -13.04 9.94 -4.64
C GLU A 54 -12.57 8.51 -4.40
N TYR A 55 -13.51 7.56 -4.39
CA TYR A 55 -13.24 6.15 -4.10
C TYR A 55 -13.80 5.22 -5.17
N GLN A 56 -13.39 3.95 -5.17
CA GLN A 56 -13.88 2.98 -6.15
C GLN A 56 -15.40 2.76 -6.04
N ALA A 57 -16.05 2.53 -7.19
CA ALA A 57 -17.49 2.33 -7.26
C ALA A 57 -17.98 1.18 -6.37
N GLY A 58 -19.11 1.38 -5.69
CA GLY A 58 -19.74 0.39 -4.82
C GLY A 58 -19.11 0.22 -3.44
N ILE A 59 -18.06 0.99 -3.11
CA ILE A 59 -17.52 1.02 -1.75
C ILE A 59 -18.54 1.64 -0.78
N PRO A 60 -18.74 1.09 0.42
CA PRO A 60 -19.69 1.64 1.38
C PRO A 60 -19.18 2.95 2.00
N ASP A 61 -20.14 3.82 2.31
CA ASP A 61 -19.90 4.99 3.14
C ASP A 61 -19.54 4.53 4.56
N GLN A 62 -18.47 5.10 5.11
CA GLN A 62 -17.99 4.84 6.46
C GLN A 62 -17.60 6.16 7.11
N GLN A 63 -17.72 6.25 8.45
CA GLN A 63 -17.35 7.45 9.19
C GLN A 63 -15.81 7.59 9.26
N LEU A 64 -15.17 8.13 8.22
CA LEU A 64 -13.70 8.28 8.15
C LEU A 64 -13.21 9.41 9.06
N TYR A 65 -12.72 9.04 10.25
CA TYR A 65 -12.42 9.98 11.31
C TYR A 65 -11.04 10.63 11.18
N THR A 66 -10.03 9.83 10.83
CA THR A 66 -8.66 10.28 10.49
C THR A 66 -8.31 9.76 9.10
N ASN A 67 -7.21 10.22 8.51
CA ASN A 67 -6.80 9.85 7.16
C ASN A 67 -5.42 9.18 7.09
N ALA A 68 -4.46 9.65 7.91
CA ALA A 68 -3.07 9.18 7.96
C ALA A 68 -2.40 9.06 6.57
N VAL A 69 -2.71 9.96 5.65
CA VAL A 69 -2.17 9.95 4.28
C VAL A 69 -0.71 10.43 4.25
N GLN A 70 0.16 9.68 3.58
CA GLN A 70 1.58 10.01 3.38
C GLN A 70 2.10 9.49 2.04
N PRO A 71 3.15 10.10 1.47
CA PRO A 71 3.95 9.48 0.42
C PRO A 71 4.60 8.21 0.93
N TYR A 72 4.64 7.16 0.11
CA TYR A 72 5.41 5.97 0.45
C TYR A 72 6.87 6.14 0.01
N TRP A 73 7.81 6.25 0.96
CA TRP A 73 9.19 6.65 0.65
C TRP A 73 9.93 5.67 -0.29
N ARG A 74 9.57 4.39 -0.31
CA ARG A 74 10.14 3.39 -1.24
C ARG A 74 9.50 3.43 -2.63
N ALA A 75 8.34 4.04 -2.76
CA ALA A 75 7.66 4.27 -4.03
C ALA A 75 6.96 5.64 -4.01
N PRO A 76 7.68 6.77 -4.09
CA PRO A 76 7.11 8.10 -3.84
C PRO A 76 6.00 8.54 -4.81
N HIS A 77 5.83 7.80 -5.90
CA HIS A 77 4.74 7.92 -6.86
C HIS A 77 3.43 7.24 -6.39
N LEU A 78 3.40 6.78 -5.14
CA LEU A 78 2.25 6.25 -4.42
C LEU A 78 2.06 7.02 -3.11
N LEU A 79 0.81 7.39 -2.86
CA LEU A 79 0.32 7.82 -1.55
C LEU A 79 -0.35 6.63 -0.87
N MET A 80 -0.09 6.45 0.41
CA MET A 80 -0.80 5.51 1.26
C MET A 80 -1.51 6.26 2.38
N GLY A 81 -2.77 5.91 2.62
CA GLY A 81 -3.57 6.39 3.72
C GLY A 81 -4.01 5.25 4.62
N PHE A 82 -4.15 5.56 5.90
CA PHE A 82 -4.69 4.63 6.89
C PHE A 82 -5.93 5.23 7.56
N PRO A 83 -7.02 5.46 6.80
CA PRO A 83 -8.17 6.14 7.35
C PRO A 83 -8.80 5.28 8.44
N THR A 84 -8.99 5.88 9.61
CA THR A 84 -9.63 5.19 10.74
C THR A 84 -11.14 5.41 10.66
N ARG A 85 -11.89 4.33 10.41
CA ARG A 85 -13.36 4.38 10.45
C ARG A 85 -13.84 4.39 11.90
N PHE A 86 -14.87 5.17 12.17
CA PHE A 86 -15.58 5.22 13.45
C PHE A 86 -16.89 4.43 13.37
N LEU A 87 -17.16 3.62 14.39
CA LEU A 87 -18.34 2.76 14.42
C LEU A 87 -19.28 3.20 15.56
N PRO A 88 -20.15 4.20 15.31
CA PRO A 88 -20.96 4.83 16.35
C PRO A 88 -21.90 3.86 17.07
N ASN A 89 -22.41 2.87 16.33
CA ASN A 89 -23.41 1.92 16.82
C ASN A 89 -22.77 0.64 17.41
N GLU A 90 -21.45 0.56 17.45
CA GLU A 90 -20.71 -0.63 17.87
C GLU A 90 -19.72 -0.28 18.99
N GLY A 91 -20.24 0.37 20.04
CA GLY A 91 -19.44 0.76 21.20
C GLY A 91 -18.49 1.93 20.96
N GLN A 92 -18.73 2.72 19.90
CA GLN A 92 -17.88 3.85 19.51
C GLN A 92 -16.42 3.42 19.24
N ARG A 93 -16.23 2.18 18.80
CA ARG A 93 -14.90 1.68 18.40
C ARG A 93 -14.43 2.33 17.11
N VAL A 94 -13.15 2.12 16.81
CA VAL A 94 -12.50 2.67 15.64
C VAL A 94 -11.60 1.61 15.01
N GLU A 95 -11.52 1.57 13.69
CA GLU A 95 -10.73 0.56 12.97
C GLU A 95 -9.94 1.24 11.84
N PRO A 96 -8.60 1.19 11.86
CA PRO A 96 -7.78 1.70 10.77
C PRO A 96 -7.87 0.75 9.59
N THR A 97 -8.12 1.30 8.41
CA THR A 97 -8.18 0.58 7.13
C THR A 97 -7.06 1.06 6.21
N LEU A 98 -6.90 0.49 5.02
CA LEU A 98 -5.89 0.92 4.05
C LEU A 98 -6.55 1.61 2.85
N MET A 99 -5.90 2.64 2.32
CA MET A 99 -6.17 3.15 0.99
C MET A 99 -4.90 3.60 0.28
N THR A 100 -4.89 3.57 -1.05
CA THR A 100 -3.76 4.05 -1.85
C THR A 100 -4.21 4.91 -3.03
N SER A 101 -3.36 5.84 -3.44
CA SER A 101 -3.59 6.72 -4.59
C SER A 101 -2.29 7.03 -5.33
N ARG A 102 -2.41 7.40 -6.61
CA ARG A 102 -1.30 7.92 -7.42
C ARG A 102 -1.41 9.41 -7.71
N ASP A 103 -2.61 9.99 -7.63
CA ASP A 103 -2.87 11.40 -7.94
C ASP A 103 -3.25 12.22 -6.69
N GLY A 104 -3.49 11.55 -5.57
CA GLY A 104 -3.90 12.13 -4.31
C GLY A 104 -5.35 12.63 -4.26
N LEU A 105 -6.18 12.28 -5.25
CA LEU A 105 -7.62 12.57 -5.29
C LEU A 105 -8.44 11.29 -5.32
N HIS A 106 -8.10 10.36 -6.21
CA HIS A 106 -8.78 9.07 -6.36
C HIS A 106 -8.04 8.01 -5.56
N PHE A 107 -8.70 7.44 -4.57
CA PHE A 107 -8.14 6.41 -3.69
C PHE A 107 -8.84 5.07 -3.86
N HIS A 108 -8.06 3.99 -3.96
CA HIS A 108 -8.58 2.64 -3.82
C HIS A 108 -8.52 2.21 -2.35
N ARG A 109 -9.63 1.72 -1.78
CA ARG A 109 -9.76 1.36 -0.36
C ARG A 109 -9.83 -0.16 -0.14
N TRP A 110 -9.17 -0.65 0.90
CA TRP A 110 -9.34 -2.00 1.45
C TRP A 110 -9.98 -1.89 2.83
N LEU A 111 -11.07 -2.63 3.06
CA LEU A 111 -11.91 -2.43 4.24
C LEU A 111 -11.52 -3.30 5.44
N ASP A 112 -10.65 -4.28 5.25
CA ASP A 112 -10.16 -5.09 6.36
C ASP A 112 -9.33 -4.22 7.30
N PRO A 113 -9.57 -4.28 8.63
CA PRO A 113 -8.77 -3.53 9.58
C PRO A 113 -7.29 -3.93 9.51
N VAL A 114 -6.41 -2.94 9.32
CA VAL A 114 -4.96 -3.17 9.19
C VAL A 114 -4.28 -3.38 10.54
N ILE A 115 -4.97 -3.08 11.64
CA ILE A 115 -4.55 -3.44 12.99
C ILE A 115 -5.77 -4.08 13.68
N PRO A 116 -5.75 -5.40 13.92
CA PRO A 116 -6.89 -6.08 14.54
C PRO A 116 -7.04 -5.64 15.99
N GLU A 117 -8.29 -5.54 16.45
CA GLU A 117 -8.60 -5.25 17.86
C GLU A 117 -8.29 -6.44 18.78
N SER A 118 -8.17 -7.65 18.22
CA SER A 118 -7.95 -8.90 18.96
C SER A 118 -6.53 -9.10 19.48
N ALA A 119 -5.59 -8.20 19.15
CA ALA A 119 -4.20 -8.33 19.57
C ALA A 119 -3.60 -6.97 19.97
N PRO A 120 -3.18 -6.78 21.24
CA PRO A 120 -3.30 -7.69 22.40
C PRO A 120 -4.72 -7.74 23.00
N GLU A 121 -4.98 -8.71 23.89
CA GLU A 121 -6.29 -9.11 24.44
C GLU A 121 -7.11 -7.97 25.11
N ASP A 122 -6.46 -6.92 25.63
CA ASP A 122 -7.10 -5.84 26.40
C ASP A 122 -7.19 -4.49 25.65
N ARG A 123 -7.31 -4.51 24.33
CA ARG A 123 -7.26 -3.28 23.52
C ARG A 123 -8.62 -2.72 23.07
N GLY A 124 -9.66 -3.55 23.04
CA GLY A 124 -10.97 -3.16 22.55
C GLY A 124 -11.58 -1.97 23.31
N GLY A 125 -12.54 -1.29 22.68
CA GLY A 125 -13.35 -0.25 23.33
C GLY A 125 -13.36 1.08 22.59
N ASN A 126 -13.97 2.07 23.26
CA ASN A 126 -14.28 3.37 22.67
C ASN A 126 -13.01 4.08 22.17
N ARG A 127 -12.95 4.33 20.86
CA ARG A 127 -11.86 5.04 20.19
C ARG A 127 -10.45 4.49 20.48
N SER A 128 -10.33 3.19 20.69
CA SER A 128 -9.09 2.50 21.03
C SER A 128 -8.41 1.84 19.82
N ASN A 129 -8.16 2.58 18.73
CA ASN A 129 -7.40 2.09 17.57
C ASN A 129 -7.05 3.16 16.52
N TYR A 130 -6.92 4.44 16.87
CA TYR A 130 -6.57 5.45 15.87
C TYR A 130 -5.14 5.23 15.37
N MET A 131 -4.98 4.96 14.08
CA MET A 131 -3.65 4.83 13.49
C MET A 131 -2.97 6.21 13.44
N ALA A 132 -1.76 6.27 13.98
CA ALA A 132 -0.93 7.44 13.94
C ALA A 132 -0.33 7.63 12.53
N TRP A 133 0.15 8.85 12.27
CA TRP A 133 0.85 9.15 11.03
C TRP A 133 2.32 8.71 11.11
N GLY A 134 2.80 8.02 10.07
CA GLY A 134 4.17 7.53 9.96
C GLY A 134 4.29 6.01 9.93
N LEU A 135 5.18 5.52 9.06
CA LEU A 135 5.65 4.13 9.07
C LEU A 135 7.16 4.19 9.19
N VAL A 136 7.70 3.57 10.25
CA VAL A 136 9.10 3.75 10.64
C VAL A 136 9.84 2.45 10.49
N GLU A 137 10.85 2.38 9.62
CA GLU A 137 11.68 1.17 9.51
C GLU A 137 12.34 0.85 10.85
N ILE A 138 12.28 -0.43 11.26
CA ILE A 138 12.82 -0.86 12.55
C ILE A 138 14.35 -0.93 12.46
N PRO A 139 15.10 -0.19 13.29
CA PRO A 139 16.55 -0.29 13.32
C PRO A 139 17.02 -1.73 13.56
N GLY A 140 17.95 -2.22 12.74
CA GLY A 140 18.46 -3.59 12.81
C GLY A 140 17.50 -4.66 12.29
N ARG A 141 16.30 -4.31 11.79
CA ARG A 141 15.34 -5.23 11.18
C ARG A 141 14.81 -4.65 9.85
N PRO A 142 15.63 -4.64 8.79
CA PRO A 142 15.34 -3.94 7.54
C PRO A 142 14.12 -4.48 6.77
N GLY A 143 13.52 -5.61 7.18
CA GLY A 143 12.28 -6.15 6.59
C GLY A 143 10.99 -5.68 7.26
N HIS A 144 11.06 -4.83 8.28
CA HIS A 144 9.92 -4.55 9.15
C HIS A 144 9.73 -3.06 9.43
N LEU A 145 8.46 -2.67 9.54
CA LEU A 145 8.02 -1.31 9.85
C LEU A 145 7.33 -1.29 11.20
N SER A 146 7.69 -0.33 12.05
CA SER A 146 6.87 0.08 13.18
C SER A 146 5.74 0.96 12.69
N VAL A 147 4.53 0.59 13.09
CA VAL A 147 3.35 1.43 12.98
C VAL A 147 2.76 1.62 14.38
N TYR A 148 1.95 2.67 14.56
CA TYR A 148 1.49 3.05 15.88
C TYR A 148 0.00 3.31 15.87
N ALA A 149 -0.69 2.93 16.93
CA ALA A 149 -2.09 3.27 17.10
C ALA A 149 -2.46 3.49 18.56
N THR A 150 -3.46 4.33 18.78
CA THR A 150 -3.92 4.67 20.14
C THR A 150 -4.54 3.47 20.84
N GLU A 151 -4.50 3.52 22.16
CA GLU A 151 -5.15 2.56 23.06
C GLU A 151 -5.70 3.32 24.28
N ALA A 152 -6.84 2.85 24.77
CA ALA A 152 -7.46 3.34 26.00
C ALA A 152 -7.74 4.87 25.98
N TYR A 153 -8.24 5.38 24.85
CA TYR A 153 -8.38 6.83 24.61
C TYR A 153 -9.26 7.54 25.64
N TYR A 154 -10.33 6.88 26.12
CA TYR A 154 -11.22 7.40 27.17
C TYR A 154 -11.26 6.52 28.43
N THR A 155 -10.42 5.50 28.51
CA THR A 155 -10.47 4.49 29.56
C THR A 155 -9.13 4.42 30.30
N GLY A 156 -9.16 4.33 31.62
CA GLY A 156 -7.94 4.29 32.45
C GLY A 156 -7.38 5.69 32.79
N PRO A 157 -6.24 5.76 33.50
CA PRO A 157 -5.67 7.02 33.97
C PRO A 157 -5.02 7.86 32.86
N ASP A 158 -4.56 7.23 31.78
CA ASP A 158 -3.82 7.88 30.67
C ASP A 158 -4.18 7.27 29.31
N SER A 159 -4.14 8.10 28.25
CA SER A 159 -4.16 7.62 26.87
C SER A 159 -2.78 7.09 26.45
N ARG A 160 -2.74 6.02 25.67
CA ARG A 160 -1.49 5.33 25.27
C ARG A 160 -1.36 5.22 23.76
N VAL A 161 -0.13 5.04 23.31
CA VAL A 161 0.20 4.68 21.92
C VAL A 161 0.94 3.35 21.94
N ARG A 162 0.46 2.39 21.15
CA ARG A 162 1.07 1.07 21.01
C ARG A 162 1.74 0.92 19.67
N ARG A 163 2.88 0.24 19.67
CA ARG A 163 3.65 -0.12 18.47
C ARG A 163 3.22 -1.48 17.95
N PHE A 164 2.93 -1.56 16.66
CA PHE A 164 2.71 -2.78 15.90
C PHE A 164 3.80 -2.92 14.83
N GLU A 165 3.90 -4.11 14.26
CA GLU A 165 4.89 -4.42 13.25
C GLU A 165 4.21 -4.86 11.95
N TYR A 166 4.57 -4.20 10.85
CA TYR A 166 4.23 -4.65 9.50
C TYR A 166 5.47 -5.22 8.82
N ARG A 167 5.26 -6.20 7.94
CA ARG A 167 6.24 -6.55 6.92
C ARG A 167 6.39 -5.35 5.97
N LYS A 168 7.62 -4.91 5.76
CA LYS A 168 7.93 -3.81 4.83
C LYS A 168 7.46 -4.19 3.41
N ASP A 169 6.94 -3.21 2.68
CA ASP A 169 6.39 -3.41 1.32
C ASP A 169 5.30 -4.52 1.24
N GLY A 170 4.73 -4.97 2.37
CA GLY A 170 3.88 -6.17 2.47
C GLY A 170 2.39 -5.91 2.70
N PHE A 171 1.85 -4.80 2.19
CA PHE A 171 0.51 -4.30 2.55
C PHE A 171 -0.65 -5.06 1.91
N VAL A 172 -0.58 -5.33 0.61
CA VAL A 172 -1.61 -6.03 -0.18
C VAL A 172 -0.93 -6.96 -1.18
N SER A 173 -1.45 -8.17 -1.35
CA SER A 173 -0.89 -9.18 -2.24
C SER A 173 -1.91 -9.74 -3.22
N VAL A 174 -1.40 -10.23 -4.35
CA VAL A 174 -2.05 -11.28 -5.12
C VAL A 174 -1.68 -12.62 -4.48
N ARG A 175 -2.68 -13.41 -4.09
CA ARG A 175 -2.50 -14.64 -3.31
C ARG A 175 -2.90 -15.88 -4.10
N ALA A 176 -2.07 -16.93 -4.02
CA ALA A 176 -2.42 -18.27 -4.49
C ALA A 176 -2.21 -19.31 -3.38
N GLY A 177 -3.21 -20.17 -3.16
CA GLY A 177 -3.14 -21.27 -2.19
C GLY A 177 -2.45 -22.51 -2.74
N ALA A 178 -2.74 -23.67 -2.13
CA ALA A 178 -2.08 -24.94 -2.45
C ALA A 178 -2.32 -25.45 -3.87
N GLN A 179 -3.47 -25.10 -4.47
CA GLN A 179 -3.80 -25.42 -5.86
C GLN A 179 -3.05 -24.53 -6.86
N GLY A 180 -2.36 -23.49 -6.38
CA GLY A 180 -1.71 -22.50 -7.20
C GLY A 180 -2.67 -21.57 -7.93
N GLY A 181 -2.10 -20.71 -8.75
CA GLY A 181 -2.80 -19.74 -9.58
C GLY A 181 -1.84 -18.98 -10.46
N GLU A 182 -2.37 -18.20 -11.39
CA GLU A 182 -1.56 -17.37 -12.28
C GLU A 182 -2.10 -15.95 -12.36
N LEU A 183 -1.16 -15.00 -12.48
CA LEU A 183 -1.41 -13.60 -12.74
C LEU A 183 -0.87 -13.26 -14.12
N HIS A 184 -1.72 -12.67 -14.95
CA HIS A 184 -1.32 -12.08 -16.22
C HIS A 184 -1.33 -10.56 -16.09
N SER A 185 -0.19 -9.92 -16.35
CA SER A 185 -0.11 -8.47 -16.33
C SER A 185 -0.81 -7.86 -17.55
N LYS A 186 -1.14 -6.57 -17.46
CA LYS A 186 -1.32 -5.75 -18.67
C LYS A 186 -0.03 -5.70 -19.47
N LEU A 187 -0.10 -5.19 -20.69
CA LEU A 187 1.10 -4.95 -21.50
C LEU A 187 1.99 -3.91 -20.81
N LEU A 188 3.25 -4.27 -20.57
CA LEU A 188 4.23 -3.42 -19.91
C LEU A 188 5.33 -3.04 -20.90
N LYS A 189 5.68 -1.76 -20.91
CA LYS A 189 6.91 -1.27 -21.54
C LYS A 189 7.81 -0.74 -20.44
N PHE A 190 9.03 -1.24 -20.38
CA PHE A 190 9.92 -1.00 -19.24
C PHE A 190 11.29 -0.50 -19.70
N GLN A 191 12.04 0.03 -18.73
CA GLN A 191 13.47 0.28 -18.81
C GLN A 191 14.17 -0.55 -17.73
N GLY A 192 15.44 -0.87 -17.94
CA GLY A 192 16.23 -1.68 -17.02
C GLY A 192 16.72 -2.99 -17.62
N SER A 193 17.41 -3.76 -16.80
CA SER A 193 18.07 -5.03 -17.16
C SER A 193 17.68 -6.17 -16.24
N GLN A 194 16.91 -5.93 -15.17
CA GLN A 194 16.47 -6.97 -14.23
C GLN A 194 14.98 -6.84 -13.94
N LEU A 195 14.35 -7.99 -13.66
CA LEU A 195 13.00 -8.08 -13.11
C LEU A 195 13.11 -8.51 -11.64
N ASN A 196 12.52 -7.73 -10.74
CA ASN A 196 12.58 -7.93 -9.31
C ASN A 196 11.18 -8.13 -8.74
N LEU A 197 11.04 -9.05 -7.78
CA LEU A 197 9.79 -9.37 -7.11
C LEU A 197 9.89 -9.14 -5.60
N ASN A 198 8.78 -8.67 -5.03
CA ASN A 198 8.51 -8.74 -3.60
C ASN A 198 7.42 -9.80 -3.36
N PHE A 199 7.77 -10.87 -2.66
CA PHE A 199 6.87 -12.00 -2.42
C PHE A 199 7.15 -12.71 -1.10
N THR A 200 6.19 -13.51 -0.64
CA THR A 200 6.41 -14.55 0.37
C THR A 200 5.89 -15.89 -0.14
N THR A 201 6.48 -16.98 0.34
CA THR A 201 5.98 -18.35 0.11
C THR A 201 5.83 -19.10 1.42
N GLY A 202 4.76 -19.87 1.56
CA GLY A 202 4.64 -20.90 2.58
C GLY A 202 5.37 -22.20 2.20
N ASP A 203 5.09 -23.27 2.94
CA ASP A 203 5.68 -24.59 2.71
C ASP A 203 5.40 -25.09 1.28
N GLU A 204 6.47 -25.59 0.64
CA GLU A 204 6.48 -26.01 -0.77
C GLU A 204 5.96 -24.94 -1.75
N GLY A 205 5.92 -23.68 -1.33
CA GLY A 205 5.47 -22.57 -2.13
C GLY A 205 6.52 -22.13 -3.14
N THR A 206 6.04 -21.65 -4.29
CA THR A 206 6.91 -21.22 -5.38
C THR A 206 6.32 -20.04 -6.13
N VAL A 207 7.21 -19.20 -6.66
CA VAL A 207 6.89 -18.17 -7.65
C VAL A 207 7.77 -18.39 -8.88
N ARG A 208 7.18 -18.32 -10.06
CA ARG A 208 7.88 -18.35 -11.36
C ARG A 208 7.32 -17.30 -12.29
N VAL A 209 8.15 -16.77 -13.19
CA VAL A 209 7.74 -15.75 -14.15
C VAL A 209 8.12 -16.16 -15.57
N GLU A 210 7.22 -15.87 -16.48
CA GLU A 210 7.42 -15.96 -17.91
C GLU A 210 7.18 -14.59 -18.56
N LEU A 211 8.04 -14.24 -19.51
CA LEU A 211 7.87 -13.07 -20.36
C LEU A 211 7.31 -13.51 -21.71
N GLN A 212 6.24 -12.85 -22.11
CA GLN A 212 5.58 -13.05 -23.39
C GLN A 212 5.65 -11.75 -24.20
N ASP A 213 5.61 -11.86 -25.52
CA ASP A 213 5.51 -10.68 -26.39
C ASP A 213 4.11 -10.04 -26.31
N ALA A 214 3.88 -8.99 -27.11
CA ALA A 214 2.64 -8.24 -27.11
C ALA A 214 1.41 -9.06 -27.55
N ASP A 215 1.61 -10.18 -28.25
CA ASP A 215 0.56 -11.08 -28.71
C ASP A 215 0.37 -12.28 -27.75
N GLY A 216 1.09 -12.30 -26.62
CA GLY A 216 1.05 -13.39 -25.64
C GLY A 216 1.88 -14.61 -26.06
N LYS A 217 2.74 -14.49 -27.07
CA LYS A 217 3.62 -15.59 -27.48
C LYS A 217 4.84 -15.67 -26.58
N LEU A 218 5.25 -16.90 -26.27
CA LEU A 218 6.44 -17.19 -25.47
C LEU A 218 7.70 -16.58 -26.07
N ILE A 219 8.49 -15.90 -25.24
CA ILE A 219 9.83 -15.44 -25.62
C ILE A 219 10.84 -16.53 -25.20
N PRO A 220 11.57 -17.15 -26.16
CA PRO A 220 12.56 -18.19 -25.84
C PRO A 220 13.61 -17.70 -24.82
N GLY A 221 13.95 -18.53 -23.84
CA GLY A 221 14.87 -18.18 -22.76
C GLY A 221 14.22 -17.47 -21.57
N TYR A 222 12.96 -17.02 -21.70
CA TYR A 222 12.18 -16.37 -20.63
C TYR A 222 10.88 -17.12 -20.33
N THR A 223 10.83 -18.43 -20.57
CA THR A 223 9.65 -19.27 -20.37
C THR A 223 9.55 -19.78 -18.93
N LEU A 224 8.39 -20.29 -18.51
CA LEU A 224 8.24 -20.91 -17.17
C LEU A 224 9.16 -22.11 -16.93
N VAL A 225 9.48 -22.86 -17.99
CA VAL A 225 10.38 -24.03 -17.94
C VAL A 225 11.84 -23.59 -17.78
N ASP A 226 12.16 -22.39 -18.23
CA ASP A 226 13.49 -21.78 -18.09
C ASP A 226 13.62 -20.98 -16.79
N CYS A 227 12.50 -20.55 -16.19
CA CYS A 227 12.49 -19.79 -14.95
C CYS A 227 12.90 -20.67 -13.76
N GLU A 228 13.91 -20.22 -13.02
CA GLU A 228 14.27 -20.83 -11.75
C GLU A 228 13.17 -20.52 -10.71
N PRO A 229 12.73 -21.50 -9.92
CA PRO A 229 11.70 -21.29 -8.91
C PRO A 229 12.21 -20.41 -7.77
N LEU A 230 11.40 -19.43 -7.38
CA LEU A 230 11.67 -18.56 -6.24
C LEU A 230 10.86 -18.99 -5.02
N SER A 231 11.47 -18.90 -3.83
CA SER A 231 10.83 -19.18 -2.53
C SER A 231 11.44 -18.30 -1.41
N GLY A 232 10.77 -18.28 -0.27
CA GLY A 232 11.16 -17.51 0.92
C GLY A 232 10.32 -16.25 1.12
N ASP A 233 10.85 -15.33 1.93
CA ASP A 233 10.31 -14.00 2.17
C ASP A 233 11.31 -12.97 1.62
N GLN A 234 10.97 -12.36 0.48
CA GLN A 234 11.88 -11.46 -0.24
C GLN A 234 11.20 -10.13 -0.57
N LEU A 235 11.92 -9.03 -0.39
CA LEU A 235 11.46 -7.69 -0.74
C LEU A 235 11.89 -7.25 -2.14
N ASP A 236 12.96 -7.83 -2.67
CA ASP A 236 13.63 -7.38 -3.89
C ASP A 236 14.44 -8.52 -4.53
N GLN A 237 13.76 -9.63 -4.85
CA GLN A 237 14.41 -10.80 -5.43
C GLN A 237 14.45 -10.69 -6.95
N VAL A 238 15.67 -10.72 -7.51
CA VAL A 238 15.88 -10.80 -8.96
C VAL A 238 15.38 -12.16 -9.47
N VAL A 239 14.55 -12.11 -10.51
CA VAL A 239 14.12 -13.28 -11.28
C VAL A 239 15.24 -13.72 -12.20
N SER A 240 15.50 -15.03 -12.25
CA SER A 240 16.48 -15.63 -13.15
C SER A 240 15.88 -16.78 -13.95
N TRP A 241 16.32 -16.87 -15.19
CA TRP A 241 16.10 -18.02 -16.05
C TRP A 241 17.42 -18.77 -16.25
N LYS A 242 17.39 -19.93 -16.90
CA LYS A 242 18.60 -20.73 -17.20
C LYS A 242 19.69 -19.96 -17.94
N SER A 243 19.32 -18.95 -18.74
CA SER A 243 20.24 -18.08 -19.46
C SER A 243 20.75 -16.89 -18.64
N GLY A 244 20.32 -16.74 -17.38
CA GLY A 244 20.63 -15.62 -16.50
C GLY A 244 19.41 -14.75 -16.19
N SER A 245 19.64 -13.56 -15.63
CA SER A 245 18.60 -12.62 -15.20
C SER A 245 18.48 -11.37 -16.08
N ASP A 246 19.29 -11.25 -17.13
CA ASP A 246 19.28 -10.07 -17.99
C ASP A 246 18.04 -10.02 -18.89
N VAL A 247 17.26 -8.95 -18.76
CA VAL A 247 16.10 -8.62 -19.61
C VAL A 247 16.34 -7.38 -20.47
N SER A 248 17.58 -6.86 -20.52
CA SER A 248 17.90 -5.62 -21.24
C SER A 248 17.55 -5.66 -22.73
N GLN A 249 17.63 -6.84 -23.37
CA GLN A 249 17.28 -7.03 -24.78
C GLN A 249 15.78 -6.82 -25.07
N LEU A 250 14.94 -6.89 -24.04
CA LEU A 250 13.50 -6.67 -24.10
C LEU A 250 13.12 -5.24 -23.67
N ALA A 251 14.05 -4.45 -23.16
CA ALA A 251 13.79 -3.07 -22.72
C ALA A 251 13.22 -2.23 -23.88
N GLY A 252 12.20 -1.42 -23.58
CA GLY A 252 11.47 -0.61 -24.56
C GLY A 252 10.51 -1.39 -25.48
N ARG A 253 10.51 -2.73 -25.43
CA ARG A 253 9.48 -3.56 -26.06
C ARG A 253 8.30 -3.71 -25.11
N SER A 254 7.14 -3.95 -25.70
CA SER A 254 5.93 -4.27 -24.96
C SER A 254 5.87 -5.76 -24.66
N VAL A 255 5.73 -6.13 -23.39
CA VAL A 255 5.72 -7.53 -22.92
C VAL A 255 4.56 -7.77 -21.94
N HIS A 256 4.09 -9.02 -21.88
CA HIS A 256 3.26 -9.51 -20.79
C HIS A 256 4.11 -10.30 -19.80
N LEU A 257 3.77 -10.19 -18.52
CA LEU A 257 4.27 -11.08 -17.48
C LEU A 257 3.18 -12.09 -17.15
N ARG A 258 3.53 -13.37 -17.26
CA ARG A 258 2.75 -14.46 -16.69
C ARG A 258 3.47 -14.95 -15.44
N ILE A 259 2.86 -14.75 -14.28
CA ILE A 259 3.43 -15.13 -13.00
C ILE A 259 2.63 -16.30 -12.44
N VAL A 260 3.30 -17.42 -12.20
CA VAL A 260 2.69 -18.62 -11.60
C VAL A 260 3.09 -18.68 -10.13
N LEU A 261 2.07 -18.85 -9.28
CA LEU A 261 2.16 -18.79 -7.83
C LEU A 261 1.61 -20.09 -7.25
N LYS A 262 2.25 -20.62 -6.21
CA LYS A 262 1.72 -21.73 -5.39
C LYS A 262 2.08 -21.46 -3.94
N ASN A 263 1.11 -21.54 -3.02
CA ASN A 263 1.29 -21.21 -1.60
C ASN A 263 2.09 -19.90 -1.42
N ALA A 264 1.69 -18.85 -2.14
CA ALA A 264 2.50 -17.64 -2.26
C ALA A 264 1.65 -16.37 -2.28
N ASP A 265 2.26 -15.29 -1.80
CA ASP A 265 1.77 -13.93 -1.88
C ASP A 265 2.75 -13.08 -2.70
N LEU A 266 2.28 -12.42 -3.75
CA LEU A 266 3.05 -11.46 -4.55
C LEU A 266 2.59 -10.05 -4.24
N TYR A 267 3.50 -9.19 -3.78
CA TYR A 267 3.21 -7.83 -3.34
C TYR A 267 3.60 -6.77 -4.38
N ALA A 268 4.73 -6.93 -5.05
CA ALA A 268 5.21 -5.96 -6.03
C ALA A 268 6.07 -6.59 -7.12
N ILE A 269 6.12 -5.91 -8.26
CA ILE A 269 6.91 -6.26 -9.44
C ILE A 269 7.61 -4.97 -9.89
N GLN A 270 8.90 -5.04 -10.19
CA GLN A 270 9.64 -3.89 -10.69
C GLN A 270 10.68 -4.32 -11.72
N PHE A 271 10.79 -3.56 -12.81
CA PHE A 271 11.97 -3.60 -13.65
C PHE A 271 12.98 -2.57 -13.15
N THR A 272 14.23 -3.00 -12.96
CA THR A 272 15.32 -2.15 -12.45
C THR A 272 16.50 -2.19 -13.42
N GLY A 273 17.29 -1.11 -13.45
CA GLY A 273 18.60 -1.16 -14.09
C GLY A 273 19.61 -1.86 -13.18
N ASN A 274 20.72 -2.34 -13.74
CA ASN A 274 21.88 -2.73 -12.93
C ASN A 274 22.37 -1.48 -12.19
N ASN A 275 21.98 -1.35 -10.92
CA ASN A 275 22.61 -0.40 -10.02
C ASN A 275 24.06 -0.87 -9.81
N LYS A 276 24.99 -0.24 -10.52
CA LYS A 276 26.38 -0.14 -10.08
C LYS A 276 26.52 1.08 -9.20
#